data_AF-A0A3C0HGI4-F1
#
_entry.id   AF-A0A3C0HGI4-F1
#
_cell.length_a   1.000
_cell.length_b   1.000
_cell.length_c   1.000
_cell.angle_alpha   90.00
_cell.angle_beta   90.00
_cell.angle_gamma   90.00
#
_symmetry.space_group_name_H-M   'P 1'
#
loop_
_entity.id
_entity.type
_entity.pdbx_description
1 polymer ?
#
loop_
_entity_poly.entity_id
_entity_poly.type
_entity_poly.pdbx_seq_one_letter_code
_entity_poly.pdbx_strand_id
1 'polypeptide(L)'
;GTTAGPAAGGEPDTGEGGDSPLPSAAEALARAQAAGALPEALAQIEREAIIKALDAHRWHRTKTAEALGITFRALRYKLKKLGIE
;
A
#
# COMPACT_ATOMS: atom_id res chain seq x y z
N GLY A 1 -52.25 40.22 -5.45
CA GLY A 1 -51.06 39.42 -5.78
C GLY A 1 -49.85 40.05 -5.13
N THR A 2 -48.85 39.22 -4.81
CA THR A 2 -47.49 39.57 -4.39
C THR A 2 -47.34 40.14 -2.97
N THR A 3 -46.45 39.69 -2.08
CA THR A 3 -45.50 38.56 -2.04
C THR A 3 -45.09 38.37 -0.59
N ALA A 4 -45.06 37.11 -0.14
CA ALA A 4 -44.53 36.70 1.15
C ALA A 4 -42.98 36.74 1.16
N GLY A 5 -42.39 36.91 2.34
CA GLY A 5 -41.02 36.48 2.62
C GLY A 5 -40.39 37.13 3.85
N PRO A 6 -40.28 36.40 4.96
CA PRO A 6 -39.10 36.44 5.80
C PRO A 6 -38.54 35.02 5.89
N ALA A 7 -37.35 34.79 5.32
CA ALA A 7 -36.57 33.60 5.60
C ALA A 7 -35.26 34.08 6.20
N ALA A 8 -35.21 34.05 7.53
CA ALA A 8 -34.01 34.25 8.32
C ALA A 8 -32.89 33.36 7.79
N GLY A 9 -31.70 33.95 7.66
CA GLY A 9 -30.48 33.21 7.37
C GLY A 9 -30.25 32.15 8.43
N GLY A 10 -30.42 30.89 8.05
CA GLY A 10 -29.76 29.78 8.72
C GLY A 10 -28.34 29.75 8.18
N GLU A 11 -27.41 30.38 8.90
CA GLU A 11 -26.00 30.03 8.75
C GLU A 11 -25.88 28.54 9.09
N PRO A 12 -25.33 27.68 8.21
CA PRO A 12 -24.99 26.33 8.62
C PRO A 12 -23.88 26.45 9.66
N ASP A 13 -24.26 26.20 10.91
CA ASP A 13 -23.35 25.92 12.02
C ASP A 13 -22.35 24.88 11.54
N THR A 14 -21.17 25.34 11.15
CA THR A 14 -20.02 24.50 10.79
C THR A 14 -19.35 24.10 12.10
N GLY A 15 -20.15 23.52 12.99
CA GLY A 15 -19.72 22.97 14.26
C GLY A 15 -19.56 21.47 14.07
N GLU A 16 -18.31 21.04 13.85
CA GLU A 16 -17.70 19.84 14.43
C GLU A 16 -16.37 19.59 13.72
N GLY A 17 -15.39 20.43 14.05
CA GLY A 17 -14.00 20.04 14.00
C GLY A 17 -13.80 18.92 15.02
N GLY A 18 -14.14 17.70 14.62
CA GLY A 18 -13.96 16.52 15.43
C GLY A 18 -12.46 16.33 15.67
N ASP A 19 -12.03 16.60 16.90
CA ASP A 19 -10.78 16.10 17.49
C ASP A 19 -10.92 14.57 17.65
N SER A 20 -11.16 13.87 16.53
CA SER A 20 -11.09 12.42 16.51
C SER A 20 -9.65 12.08 16.83
N PRO A 21 -9.39 11.36 17.94
CA PRO A 21 -8.03 11.03 18.32
C PRO A 21 -7.38 10.29 17.16
N LEU A 22 -6.16 10.73 16.80
CA LEU A 22 -5.39 10.06 15.77
C LEU A 22 -5.29 8.57 16.13
N PRO A 23 -5.51 7.67 15.16
CA PRO A 23 -5.43 6.25 15.42
C PRO A 23 -4.05 5.91 15.97
N SER A 24 -3.99 5.00 16.93
CA SER A 24 -2.72 4.48 17.41
C SER A 24 -1.95 3.81 16.27
N ALA A 25 -0.63 3.73 16.38
CA ALA A 25 0.20 3.05 15.38
C ALA A 25 -0.24 1.59 15.16
N ALA A 26 -0.72 0.93 16.21
CA ALA A 26 -1.25 -0.43 16.13
C ALA A 26 -2.55 -0.51 15.30
N GLU A 27 -3.48 0.43 15.51
CA GLU A 27 -4.73 0.49 14.75
C GLU A 27 -4.50 0.88 13.29
N ALA A 28 -3.58 1.80 13.02
CA ALA A 28 -3.17 2.16 11.67
C ALA A 28 -2.56 0.96 10.93
N LEU A 29 -1.69 0.19 11.60
CA LEU A 29 -1.09 -1.02 11.03
C LEU A 29 -2.15 -2.10 10.76
N ALA A 30 -3.06 -2.34 11.72
CA ALA A 30 -4.14 -3.31 11.55
C ALA A 30 -5.06 -2.92 10.38
N ARG A 31 -5.39 -1.63 10.25
CA ARG A 31 -6.18 -1.12 9.13
C ARG A 31 -5.44 -1.24 7.80
N ALA A 32 -4.13 -0.97 7.76
CA ALA A 32 -3.30 -1.15 6.56
C ALA A 32 -3.17 -2.62 6.14
N GLN A 33 -3.11 -3.54 7.12
CA GLN A 33 -3.16 -4.98 6.87
C GLN A 33 -4.52 -5.40 6.30
N ALA A 34 -5.62 -4.99 6.94
CA ALA A 34 -6.98 -5.30 6.51
C ALA A 34 -7.32 -4.71 5.13
N ALA A 35 -6.81 -3.52 4.82
CA ALA A 35 -6.98 -2.86 3.54
C ALA A 35 -6.04 -3.40 2.43
N GLY A 36 -5.16 -4.37 2.74
CA GLY A 36 -4.23 -4.96 1.75
C GLY A 36 -3.01 -4.08 1.40
N ALA A 37 -2.94 -2.84 1.88
CA ALA A 37 -1.86 -1.91 1.60
C ALA A 37 -0.49 -2.42 2.09
N LEU A 38 -0.44 -3.12 3.22
CA LEU A 38 0.82 -3.69 3.72
C LEU A 38 1.32 -4.87 2.86
N PRO A 39 0.50 -5.90 2.56
CA PRO A 39 0.87 -6.96 1.61
C PRO A 39 1.35 -6.44 0.25
N GLU A 40 0.69 -5.42 -0.29
CA GLU A 40 1.04 -4.81 -1.59
C GLU A 40 2.39 -4.08 -1.53
N ALA A 41 2.61 -3.25 -0.51
CA ALA A 41 3.89 -2.57 -0.31
C ALA A 41 5.05 -3.57 -0.15
N LEU A 42 4.84 -4.66 0.59
CA LEU A 42 5.83 -5.73 0.73
C LEU A 42 6.12 -6.43 -0.60
N ALA A 43 5.10 -6.70 -1.42
CA ALA A 43 5.29 -7.30 -2.74
C ALA A 43 6.07 -6.36 -3.69
N GLN A 44 5.85 -5.05 -3.58
CA GLN A 44 6.59 -4.06 -4.36
C GLN A 44 8.07 -3.99 -3.95
N ILE A 45 8.35 -3.93 -2.65
CA ILE A 45 9.74 -3.98 -2.13
C ILE A 45 10.43 -5.29 -2.56
N GLU A 46 9.72 -6.41 -2.46
CA GLU A 46 10.25 -7.71 -2.89
C GLU A 46 10.56 -7.74 -4.40
N ARG A 47 9.65 -7.21 -5.23
CA ARG A 47 9.84 -7.07 -6.68
C ARG A 47 11.11 -6.28 -6.98
N GLU A 48 11.27 -5.11 -6.38
CA GLU A 48 12.42 -4.24 -6.62
C GLU A 48 13.74 -4.90 -6.22
N ALA A 49 13.76 -5.58 -5.06
CA ALA A 49 14.93 -6.30 -4.60
C ALA A 49 15.34 -7.43 -5.57
N ILE A 50 14.37 -8.21 -6.06
CA ILE A 50 14.61 -9.30 -7.00
C ILE A 50 15.10 -8.76 -8.35
N ILE A 51 14.46 -7.72 -8.90
CA ILE A 51 14.87 -7.13 -10.18
C ILE A 51 16.30 -6.59 -10.08
N LYS A 52 16.61 -5.84 -9.02
CA LYS A 52 17.96 -5.31 -8.80
C LYS A 52 19.00 -6.42 -8.72
N ALA A 53 18.69 -7.53 -8.04
CA ALA A 53 19.59 -8.68 -7.94
C ALA A 53 19.76 -9.39 -9.29
N LEU A 54 18.68 -9.53 -10.08
CA LEU A 54 18.74 -10.08 -11.43
C LEU A 54 19.63 -9.22 -12.34
N ASP A 55 19.42 -7.90 -12.37
CA ASP A 55 20.22 -6.98 -13.18
C ASP A 55 21.70 -7.04 -12.81
N ALA A 56 22.03 -7.03 -11.52
CA ALA A 56 23.40 -7.15 -11.03
C ALA A 56 24.10 -8.45 -11.50
N HIS A 57 23.33 -9.51 -11.74
CA HIS A 57 23.83 -10.81 -12.21
C HIS A 57 23.55 -11.08 -13.68
N ARG A 58 23.22 -10.04 -14.48
CA ARG A 58 22.86 -10.15 -15.90
C ARG A 58 21.79 -11.21 -16.15
N TRP A 59 20.76 -11.22 -15.29
CA TRP A 59 19.63 -12.14 -15.33
C TRP A 59 20.00 -13.63 -15.17
N HIS A 60 21.19 -13.92 -14.63
CA HIS A 60 21.60 -15.28 -14.31
C HIS A 60 20.89 -15.77 -13.03
N ARG A 61 19.72 -16.39 -13.20
CA ARG A 61 18.80 -16.77 -12.11
C ARG A 61 19.43 -17.63 -11.00
N THR A 62 20.29 -18.60 -11.32
CA THR A 62 20.97 -19.43 -10.30
C THR A 62 21.85 -18.58 -9.37
N LYS A 63 22.77 -17.79 -9.94
CA LYS A 63 23.62 -16.84 -9.20
C LYS A 63 22.81 -15.79 -8.42
N THR A 64 21.68 -15.36 -8.98
CA THR A 64 20.77 -14.43 -8.31
C THR A 64 20.16 -15.06 -7.06
N ALA A 65 19.68 -16.31 -7.15
CA ALA A 65 19.11 -17.02 -6.00
C ALA A 65 20.16 -17.21 -4.89
N GLU A 66 21.39 -17.59 -5.26
CA GLU A 66 22.53 -17.69 -4.35
C GLU A 66 22.83 -16.35 -3.67
N ALA A 67 22.88 -15.25 -4.43
CA ALA A 67 23.13 -13.90 -3.90
C ALA A 67 22.02 -13.40 -2.97
N LEU A 68 20.77 -13.82 -3.21
CA LEU A 68 19.62 -13.52 -2.36
C LEU A 68 19.52 -14.46 -1.14
N GLY A 69 20.37 -15.48 -1.03
CA GLY A 69 20.33 -16.47 0.05
C GLY A 69 19.10 -17.36 0.04
N ILE A 70 18.48 -17.57 -1.13
CA ILE A 70 17.28 -18.40 -1.30
C ILE A 70 17.55 -19.56 -2.26
N THR A 71 16.75 -20.61 -2.17
CA THR A 71 16.81 -21.69 -3.16
C THR A 71 16.37 -21.19 -4.54
N PHE A 72 16.91 -21.77 -5.61
CA PHE A 72 16.48 -21.48 -6.98
C PHE A 72 14.97 -21.68 -7.19
N ARG A 73 14.39 -22.70 -6.53
CA ARG A 73 12.96 -22.99 -6.56
C ARG A 73 12.14 -21.85 -5.92
N ALA A 74 12.59 -21.31 -4.80
CA ALA A 74 11.94 -20.17 -4.15
C ALA A 74 11.98 -18.92 -5.05
N LEU A 75 13.12 -18.64 -5.69
CA LEU A 75 13.23 -17.54 -6.66
C LEU A 75 12.20 -17.71 -7.78
N ARG A 76 12.12 -18.89 -8.40
CA ARG A 76 11.17 -19.15 -9.49
C ARG A 76 9.71 -18.89 -9.09
N TYR A 77 9.31 -19.33 -7.89
CA TYR A 77 7.95 -19.06 -7.39
C TYR A 77 7.70 -17.57 -7.17
N LYS A 78 8.67 -16.83 -6.65
CA LYS A 78 8.57 -15.38 -6.46
C LYS A 78 8.44 -14.67 -7.82
N LEU A 79 9.24 -15.04 -8.82
CA LEU A 79 9.15 -14.46 -10.17
C LEU A 79 7.77 -14.66 -10.79
N LYS A 80 7.22 -15.88 -10.68
CA LYS A 80 5.86 -16.19 -11.16
C LYS A 80 4.80 -15.40 -10.41
N LYS A 81 4.89 -15.33 -9.09
CA LYS A 81 3.92 -14.60 -8.25
C LYS A 81 3.91 -13.11 -8.56
N LEU A 82 5.08 -12.55 -8.89
CA LEU A 82 5.25 -11.14 -9.22
C LEU A 82 5.04 -10.85 -10.72
N GLY A 83 4.78 -11.85 -11.56
CA GLY A 83 4.59 -11.65 -13.00
C GLY A 83 5.83 -11.09 -13.70
N ILE A 84 7.03 -11.47 -13.25
CA ILE A 84 8.31 -11.13 -13.90
C ILE A 84 8.67 -12.20 -14.95
N GLU A 85 8.24 -13.45 -14.72
CA GLU A 85 8.39 -14.62 -15.60
C GLU A 85 7.14 -15.51 -15.48
#